data_AF-A0A550HZ33-F1
#
_entry.id   AF-A0A550HZ33-F1
#
_cell.length_a   1.000
_cell.length_b   1.000
_cell.length_c   1.000
_cell.angle_alpha   90.00
_cell.angle_beta   90.00
_cell.angle_gamma   90.00
#
_symmetry.space_group_name_H-M   'P 1'
#
loop_
_entity.id
_entity.type
_entity.pdbx_description
1 polymer ?
#
loop_
_entity_poly.entity_id
_entity_poly.type
_entity_poly.pdbx_seq_one_letter_code
_entity_poly.pdbx_strand_id
1 'polypeptide(L)'
;MEGLLTVNNVWMMICTALVFFMHLGFALLEIGLTRQKNTINILFKNLFIITVGLLLYCLLGFNLMYPGEFNGFFGFAGFGLSSPIADGSLDLAYNEGYTYWTDFLFQGMFAATAATIVSGAVAERIKLNSFMVFVVLYVGLVYPIAGSWKWGGGFLDEMGFYDFAGSTLVHSVGGWAALVAIWLLGARIGKFKDGKIGAFPGHNMPFATAGVLILWLGWFGFNGGSVLSADPELTSLTLVTTCLAASAGGVSSFIVSSLRYKNYDITMFLNGILGGLVGITAGADQMSPTDAVLIGGIAGAIIVFGVALIDRIRLDDPVGAVAVHLICGIWGTLAVGIFGNLAGFDQFITQLIGVACYAAICIVGSFLIFYVLKVSIGIRVPAKEETEGLDIHEHGMDAYPDFGLNQH
;
A
#
# COMPACT_ATOMS: atom_id res chain seq x y z
N MET A 1 12.52 -19.66 26.91
CA MET A 1 11.81 -19.88 25.63
C MET A 1 10.36 -19.42 25.71
N GLU A 2 9.52 -19.96 26.59
CA GLU A 2 8.07 -19.60 26.64
C GLU A 2 7.80 -18.09 26.86
N GLY A 3 8.57 -17.44 27.74
CA GLY A 3 8.44 -15.99 27.96
C GLY A 3 8.79 -15.14 26.73
N LEU A 4 9.81 -15.53 25.95
CA LEU A 4 10.21 -14.82 24.74
C LEU A 4 9.16 -14.98 23.63
N LEU A 5 8.69 -16.21 23.40
CA LEU A 5 7.60 -16.50 22.48
C LEU A 5 6.35 -15.67 22.83
N THR A 6 5.97 -15.63 24.11
CA THR A 6 4.79 -14.88 24.55
C THR A 6 4.94 -13.38 24.28
N VAL A 7 6.08 -12.78 24.62
CA VAL A 7 6.32 -11.34 24.44
C VAL A 7 6.37 -10.96 22.96
N ASN A 8 7.13 -11.70 22.16
CA ASN A 8 7.22 -11.49 20.72
C ASN A 8 5.85 -11.66 20.04
N ASN A 9 5.11 -12.72 20.40
CA ASN A 9 3.79 -12.98 19.82
C ASN A 9 2.76 -11.90 20.22
N VAL A 10 2.79 -11.41 21.47
CA VAL A 10 1.91 -10.30 21.90
C VAL A 10 2.24 -9.01 21.16
N TRP A 11 3.53 -8.67 21.01
CA TRP A 11 3.96 -7.53 20.20
C TRP A 11 3.43 -7.63 18.77
N MET A 12 3.62 -8.79 18.12
CA MET A 12 3.15 -9.05 16.77
C MET A 12 1.63 -8.93 16.64
N MET A 13 0.85 -9.39 17.62
CA MET A 13 -0.61 -9.22 17.62
C MET A 13 -1.03 -7.75 17.75
N ILE A 14 -0.33 -6.96 18.56
CA ILE A 14 -0.56 -5.50 18.66
C ILE A 14 -0.22 -4.83 17.32
N CYS A 15 0.92 -5.17 16.72
CA CYS A 15 1.32 -4.68 15.41
C CYS A 15 0.29 -5.04 14.35
N THR A 16 -0.24 -6.26 14.37
CA THR A 16 -1.31 -6.70 13.47
C THR A 16 -2.56 -5.84 13.61
N ALA A 17 -2.98 -5.53 14.86
CA ALA A 17 -4.13 -4.65 15.10
C ALA A 17 -3.88 -3.22 14.58
N LEU A 18 -2.66 -2.71 14.70
CA LEU A 18 -2.27 -1.41 14.16
C LEU A 18 -2.28 -1.39 12.63
N VAL A 19 -1.80 -2.45 11.96
CA VAL A 19 -1.87 -2.57 10.50
C VAL A 19 -3.31 -2.71 10.03
N PHE A 20 -4.16 -3.48 10.72
CA PHE A 20 -5.59 -3.51 10.44
C PHE A 20 -6.20 -2.10 10.50
N PHE A 21 -5.81 -1.32 11.52
CA PHE A 21 -6.31 0.05 11.71
C PHE A 21 -5.84 1.02 10.60
N MET A 22 -4.76 0.71 9.87
CA MET A 22 -4.36 1.47 8.67
C MET A 22 -5.47 1.50 7.62
N HIS A 23 -6.30 0.47 7.53
CA HIS A 23 -7.40 0.48 6.56
C HIS A 23 -8.48 1.53 6.87
N LEU A 24 -8.69 1.87 8.14
CA LEU A 24 -9.50 3.05 8.48
C LEU A 24 -8.79 4.33 8.00
N GLY A 25 -7.47 4.38 8.15
CA GLY A 25 -6.64 5.47 7.64
C GLY A 25 -6.79 5.67 6.13
N PHE A 26 -6.69 4.60 5.34
CA PHE A 26 -6.91 4.62 3.90
C PHE A 26 -8.33 5.05 3.55
N ALA A 27 -9.35 4.49 4.22
CA ALA A 27 -10.74 4.86 3.98
C ALA A 27 -10.97 6.36 4.21
N LEU A 28 -10.50 6.91 5.33
CA LEU A 28 -10.63 8.35 5.65
C LEU A 28 -9.83 9.25 4.70
N LEU A 29 -8.63 8.82 4.31
CA LEU A 29 -7.81 9.54 3.35
C LEU A 29 -8.50 9.61 1.98
N GLU A 30 -8.96 8.47 1.47
CA GLU A 30 -9.59 8.36 0.16
C GLU A 30 -10.89 9.17 0.09
N ILE A 31 -11.78 9.04 1.07
CA ILE A 31 -13.01 9.85 1.08
C ILE A 31 -12.66 11.34 1.23
N GLY A 32 -11.70 11.70 2.09
CA GLY A 32 -11.33 13.09 2.32
C GLY A 32 -10.80 13.81 1.08
N LEU A 33 -10.04 13.10 0.25
CA LEU A 33 -9.44 13.62 -1.00
C LEU A 33 -10.31 13.47 -2.25
N THR A 34 -11.49 12.86 -2.14
CA THR A 34 -12.43 12.69 -3.26
C THR A 34 -13.69 13.51 -3.06
N ARG A 35 -14.58 13.52 -4.05
CA ARG A 35 -15.86 14.25 -4.00
C ARG A 35 -16.90 13.45 -3.21
N GLN A 36 -17.68 14.20 -2.42
CA GLN A 36 -18.70 13.70 -1.49
C GLN A 36 -19.65 12.63 -2.07
N LYS A 37 -19.99 12.76 -3.36
CA LYS A 37 -20.92 11.87 -4.08
C LYS A 37 -20.42 10.43 -4.34
N ASN A 38 -19.21 10.12 -3.88
CA ASN A 38 -18.54 8.82 -4.06
C ASN A 38 -18.05 8.22 -2.73
N THR A 39 -18.47 8.79 -1.59
CA THR A 39 -18.00 8.38 -0.26
C THR A 39 -18.40 6.94 0.04
N ILE A 40 -19.66 6.54 -0.16
CA ILE A 40 -20.12 5.17 0.10
C ILE A 40 -19.37 4.18 -0.77
N ASN A 41 -19.21 4.48 -2.06
CA ASN A 41 -18.48 3.62 -2.98
C ASN A 41 -17.04 3.36 -2.50
N ILE A 42 -16.35 4.39 -2.03
CA ILE A 42 -14.98 4.28 -1.52
C ILE A 42 -14.92 3.50 -0.21
N LEU A 43 -15.81 3.77 0.74
CA LEU A 43 -15.91 3.02 2.00
C LEU A 43 -16.19 1.54 1.75
N PHE A 44 -17.10 1.25 0.82
CA PHE A 44 -17.43 -0.12 0.44
C PHE A 44 -16.21 -0.85 -0.13
N LYS A 45 -15.47 -0.23 -1.07
CA LYS A 45 -14.24 -0.82 -1.61
C LYS A 45 -13.22 -1.15 -0.52
N ASN A 46 -13.00 -0.22 0.42
CA ASN A 46 -12.04 -0.42 1.51
C ASN A 46 -12.45 -1.60 2.42
N LEU A 47 -13.73 -1.69 2.83
CA LEU A 47 -14.21 -2.82 3.64
C LEU A 47 -14.21 -4.14 2.88
N PHE A 48 -14.55 -4.13 1.59
CA PHE A 48 -14.50 -5.30 0.73
C PHE A 48 -13.08 -5.87 0.65
N ILE A 49 -12.07 -5.01 0.45
CA ILE A 49 -10.67 -5.42 0.32
C ILE A 49 -10.18 -6.18 1.56
N ILE A 50 -10.48 -5.69 2.76
CA ILE A 50 -10.02 -6.35 4.00
C ILE A 50 -10.72 -7.68 4.20
N THR A 51 -12.06 -7.68 4.08
CA THR A 51 -12.88 -8.85 4.39
C THR A 51 -12.64 -9.97 3.38
N VAL A 52 -12.67 -9.66 2.08
CA VAL A 52 -12.40 -10.63 1.02
C VAL A 52 -10.91 -10.96 0.94
N GLY A 53 -10.02 -9.99 1.16
CA GLY A 53 -8.58 -10.22 1.17
C GLY A 53 -8.17 -11.26 2.21
N LEU A 54 -8.67 -11.15 3.44
CA LEU A 54 -8.44 -12.14 4.50
C LEU A 54 -8.96 -13.54 4.12
N LEU A 55 -10.15 -13.62 3.54
CA LEU A 55 -10.74 -14.90 3.10
C LEU A 55 -9.94 -15.54 1.96
N LEU A 56 -9.46 -14.75 1.00
CA LEU A 56 -8.62 -15.24 -0.10
C LEU A 56 -7.25 -15.66 0.38
N TYR A 57 -6.67 -14.90 1.31
CA TYR A 57 -5.39 -15.21 1.90
C TYR A 57 -5.47 -16.52 2.71
N CYS A 58 -6.56 -16.74 3.44
CA CYS A 58 -6.87 -18.01 4.10
C CYS A 58 -7.09 -19.15 3.09
N LEU A 59 -7.87 -18.92 2.03
CA LEU A 59 -8.24 -19.95 1.07
C LEU A 59 -7.05 -20.46 0.26
N LEU A 60 -6.14 -19.58 -0.17
CA LEU A 60 -4.97 -19.98 -0.94
C LEU A 60 -3.76 -19.04 -0.81
N GLY A 61 -3.96 -17.76 -0.50
CA GLY A 61 -2.88 -16.77 -0.60
C GLY A 61 -1.72 -17.02 0.34
N PHE A 62 -1.95 -17.44 1.59
CA PHE A 62 -0.87 -17.72 2.54
C PHE A 62 0.03 -18.86 2.05
N ASN A 63 -0.56 -19.96 1.57
CA ASN A 63 0.18 -21.12 1.05
C ASN A 63 0.78 -20.92 -0.35
N LEU A 64 0.36 -19.88 -1.09
CA LEU A 64 1.06 -19.41 -2.28
C LEU A 64 2.27 -18.55 -1.93
N MET A 65 2.14 -17.72 -0.90
CA MET A 65 3.20 -16.80 -0.47
C MET A 65 4.29 -17.50 0.35
N TYR A 66 3.91 -18.47 1.19
CA TYR A 66 4.78 -19.27 2.04
C TYR A 66 4.62 -20.76 1.71
N PRO A 67 5.09 -21.21 0.54
CA PRO A 67 4.84 -22.58 0.06
C PRO A 67 5.73 -23.65 0.72
N GLY A 68 6.67 -23.27 1.60
CA GLY A 68 7.73 -24.16 2.08
C GLY A 68 8.82 -24.33 1.02
N GLU A 69 9.27 -25.57 0.78
CA GLU A 69 10.24 -25.84 -0.28
C GLU A 69 9.62 -25.71 -1.68
N PHE A 70 10.23 -24.90 -2.54
CA PHE A 70 9.78 -24.68 -3.92
C PHE A 70 10.94 -24.25 -4.83
N ASN A 71 10.67 -24.01 -6.12
CA ASN A 71 11.69 -23.67 -7.12
C ASN A 71 12.16 -22.20 -7.09
N GLY A 72 11.77 -21.43 -6.08
CA GLY A 72 12.05 -20.01 -5.94
C GLY A 72 11.15 -19.06 -6.75
N PHE A 73 10.36 -19.56 -7.71
CA PHE A 73 9.52 -18.73 -8.60
C PHE A 73 8.01 -18.91 -8.37
N PHE A 74 7.55 -20.14 -8.16
CA PHE A 74 6.16 -20.47 -7.93
C PHE A 74 6.04 -21.73 -7.09
N GLY A 75 5.32 -21.64 -5.97
CA GLY A 75 4.98 -22.76 -5.11
C GLY A 75 3.53 -22.65 -4.67
N PHE A 76 2.96 -23.78 -4.24
CA PHE A 76 1.60 -23.83 -3.71
C PHE A 76 1.48 -24.97 -2.70
N ALA A 77 1.35 -24.66 -1.42
CA ALA A 77 1.23 -25.66 -0.35
C ALA A 77 -0.21 -26.17 -0.11
N GLY A 78 -1.16 -25.84 -1.01
CA GLY A 78 -2.55 -26.31 -0.94
C GLY A 78 -3.54 -25.26 -0.44
N PHE A 79 -4.82 -25.62 -0.39
CA PHE A 79 -5.90 -24.72 -0.01
C PHE A 79 -6.16 -24.72 1.50
N GLY A 80 -6.59 -23.57 2.02
CA GLY A 80 -6.95 -23.37 3.42
C GLY A 80 -5.74 -23.16 4.32
N LEU A 81 -6.01 -23.03 5.63
CA LEU A 81 -4.98 -23.00 6.65
C LEU A 81 -4.91 -24.34 7.37
N SER A 82 -3.71 -24.90 7.45
CA SER A 82 -3.40 -26.10 8.21
C SER A 82 -2.18 -25.80 9.06
N SER A 83 -2.39 -25.25 10.25
CA SER A 83 -1.28 -25.01 11.18
C SER A 83 -0.56 -26.33 11.45
N PRO A 84 0.79 -26.33 11.49
CA PRO A 84 1.52 -27.53 11.86
C PRO A 84 1.13 -27.98 13.27
N ILE A 85 0.95 -29.29 13.44
CA ILE A 85 0.59 -29.92 14.73
C ILE A 85 1.71 -30.89 15.10
N ALA A 86 2.23 -30.74 16.32
CA ALA A 86 3.17 -31.65 16.96
C ALA A 86 2.53 -32.22 18.24
N ASP A 87 2.53 -33.56 18.36
CA ASP A 87 1.98 -34.29 19.52
C ASP A 87 0.54 -33.91 19.90
N GLY A 88 -0.31 -33.63 18.91
CA GLY A 88 -1.71 -33.26 19.12
C GLY A 88 -1.94 -31.81 19.58
N SER A 89 -0.89 -30.98 19.56
CA SER A 89 -0.93 -29.55 19.89
C SER A 89 -0.33 -28.70 18.76
N LEU A 90 -0.61 -27.39 18.76
CA LEU A 90 0.00 -26.46 17.79
C LEU A 90 1.53 -26.57 17.88
N ASP A 91 2.18 -26.79 16.74
CA ASP A 91 3.64 -26.82 16.70
C ASP A 91 4.20 -25.40 16.89
N LEU A 92 4.67 -25.13 18.10
CA LEU A 92 5.34 -23.88 18.45
C LEU A 92 6.78 -23.82 17.91
N ALA A 93 7.28 -24.88 17.27
CA ALA A 93 8.57 -24.86 16.56
C ALA A 93 8.48 -24.24 15.16
N TYR A 94 7.28 -23.90 14.67
CA TYR A 94 7.10 -23.14 13.42
C TYR A 94 7.99 -21.89 13.37
N ASN A 95 8.04 -21.14 14.47
CA ASN A 95 8.91 -19.98 14.65
C ASN A 95 9.16 -19.75 16.15
N GLU A 96 10.38 -19.38 16.53
CA GLU A 96 10.77 -19.19 17.94
C GLU A 96 10.08 -17.98 18.62
N GLY A 97 9.60 -17.01 17.84
CA GLY A 97 9.05 -15.74 18.31
C GLY A 97 7.53 -15.59 18.18
N TYR A 98 6.87 -16.29 17.26
CA TYR A 98 5.42 -16.13 17.05
C TYR A 98 4.77 -17.38 16.47
N THR A 99 3.45 -17.46 16.60
CA THR A 99 2.70 -18.62 16.09
C THR A 99 2.36 -18.50 14.61
N TYR A 100 2.11 -19.64 13.96
CA TYR A 100 1.56 -19.72 12.59
C TYR A 100 0.34 -18.81 12.39
N TRP A 101 -0.55 -18.74 13.37
CA TRP A 101 -1.76 -17.91 13.32
C TRP A 101 -1.46 -16.42 13.32
N THR A 102 -0.45 -16.02 14.09
CA THR A 102 0.01 -14.63 14.15
C THR A 102 0.64 -14.22 12.81
N ASP A 103 1.45 -15.09 12.22
CA ASP A 103 2.07 -14.86 10.92
C ASP A 103 1.02 -14.70 9.82
N PHE A 104 0.09 -15.66 9.74
CA PHE A 104 -1.03 -15.61 8.81
C PHE A 104 -1.77 -14.27 8.90
N LEU A 105 -2.14 -13.86 10.11
CA LEU A 105 -2.95 -12.66 10.29
C LEU A 105 -2.15 -11.40 9.99
N PHE A 106 -0.89 -11.32 10.42
CA PHE A 106 -0.01 -10.20 10.15
C PHE A 106 0.21 -10.01 8.65
N GLN A 107 0.61 -11.07 7.95
CA GLN A 107 0.85 -11.03 6.50
C GLN A 107 -0.43 -10.82 5.69
N GLY A 108 -1.57 -11.33 6.17
CA GLY A 108 -2.87 -11.09 5.56
C GLY A 108 -3.25 -9.61 5.52
N MET A 109 -2.82 -8.81 6.51
CA MET A 109 -3.03 -7.36 6.50
C MET A 109 -2.18 -6.66 5.43
N PHE A 110 -0.96 -7.11 5.19
CA PHE A 110 -0.07 -6.56 4.16
C PHE A 110 -0.63 -6.87 2.76
N ALA A 111 -1.13 -8.09 2.55
CA ALA A 111 -1.80 -8.50 1.32
C ALA A 111 -3.02 -7.63 1.00
N ALA A 112 -3.89 -7.37 1.98
CA ALA A 112 -5.03 -6.48 1.81
C ALA A 112 -4.58 -5.03 1.51
N THR A 113 -3.51 -4.56 2.15
CA THR A 113 -2.96 -3.21 1.96
C THR A 113 -2.54 -2.95 0.51
N ALA A 114 -1.92 -3.93 -0.17
CA ALA A 114 -1.50 -3.76 -1.57
C ALA A 114 -2.68 -3.45 -2.52
N ALA A 115 -3.85 -4.07 -2.30
CA ALA A 115 -5.05 -3.79 -3.10
C ALA A 115 -5.74 -2.47 -2.71
N THR A 116 -5.65 -2.05 -1.45
CA THR A 116 -6.21 -0.78 -0.98
C THR A 116 -5.58 0.41 -1.70
N ILE A 117 -4.28 0.34 -2.01
CA ILE A 117 -3.57 1.37 -2.79
C ILE A 117 -4.25 1.62 -4.15
N VAL A 118 -4.72 0.55 -4.80
CA VAL A 118 -5.42 0.66 -6.09
C VAL A 118 -6.77 1.34 -5.92
N SER A 119 -7.49 1.11 -4.81
CA SER A 119 -8.81 1.73 -4.55
C SER A 119 -8.77 3.25 -4.70
N GLY A 120 -7.83 3.91 -4.02
CA GLY A 120 -7.68 5.37 -4.08
C GLY A 120 -7.33 5.87 -5.46
N ALA A 121 -6.39 5.21 -6.15
CA ALA A 121 -6.01 5.54 -7.52
C ALA A 121 -7.18 5.42 -8.50
N VAL A 122 -8.11 4.48 -8.23
CA VAL A 122 -9.26 4.25 -9.08
C VAL A 122 -10.58 4.89 -8.61
N ALA A 123 -10.54 5.78 -7.62
CA ALA A 123 -11.76 6.37 -7.08
C ALA A 123 -12.58 7.16 -8.12
N GLU A 124 -13.89 7.26 -7.88
CA GLU A 124 -14.88 8.08 -8.60
C GLU A 124 -15.27 7.68 -10.04
N ARG A 125 -14.64 6.69 -10.67
CA ARG A 125 -15.06 6.23 -12.02
C ARG A 125 -14.95 4.74 -12.30
N ILE A 126 -14.33 3.98 -11.41
CA ILE A 126 -14.24 2.53 -11.56
C ILE A 126 -15.63 1.92 -11.35
N LYS A 127 -16.00 0.94 -12.18
CA LYS A 127 -17.19 0.12 -11.94
C LYS A 127 -16.91 -0.84 -10.78
N LEU A 128 -17.76 -0.86 -9.75
CA LEU A 128 -17.51 -1.57 -8.51
C LEU A 128 -17.29 -3.07 -8.70
N ASN A 129 -18.12 -3.73 -9.51
CA ASN A 129 -17.98 -5.17 -9.80
C ASN A 129 -16.63 -5.51 -10.44
N SER A 130 -16.15 -4.66 -11.34
CA SER A 130 -14.86 -4.86 -12.00
C SER A 130 -13.70 -4.68 -11.03
N PHE A 131 -13.82 -3.72 -10.09
CA PHE A 131 -12.87 -3.56 -9.01
C PHE A 131 -12.83 -4.78 -8.09
N MET A 132 -13.99 -5.31 -7.69
CA MET A 132 -14.07 -6.50 -6.82
C MET A 132 -13.44 -7.73 -7.47
N VAL A 133 -13.68 -7.98 -8.76
CA VAL A 133 -13.02 -9.07 -9.49
C VAL A 133 -11.51 -8.86 -9.57
N PHE A 134 -11.06 -7.62 -9.79
CA PHE A 134 -9.63 -7.29 -9.73
C PHE A 134 -9.02 -7.64 -8.37
N VAL A 135 -9.65 -7.22 -7.27
CA VAL A 135 -9.17 -7.52 -5.91
C VAL A 135 -9.06 -9.03 -5.70
N VAL A 136 -10.08 -9.79 -6.10
CA VAL A 136 -10.08 -11.25 -5.95
C VAL A 136 -8.89 -11.92 -6.66
N LEU A 137 -8.65 -11.54 -7.92
CA LEU A 137 -7.58 -12.14 -8.71
C LEU A 137 -6.20 -11.63 -8.28
N TYR A 138 -6.08 -10.34 -7.97
CA TYR A 138 -4.79 -9.74 -7.65
C TYR A 138 -4.32 -10.15 -6.25
N VAL A 139 -5.19 -10.06 -5.22
CA VAL A 139 -4.86 -10.47 -3.85
C VAL A 139 -4.79 -11.98 -3.71
N GLY A 140 -5.65 -12.72 -4.43
CA GLY A 140 -5.68 -14.18 -4.36
C GLY A 140 -4.53 -14.87 -5.09
N LEU A 141 -3.95 -14.25 -6.14
CA LEU A 141 -2.96 -14.89 -7.00
C LEU A 141 -1.70 -14.04 -7.20
N VAL A 142 -1.81 -12.84 -7.75
CA VAL A 142 -0.65 -12.06 -8.19
C VAL A 142 0.22 -11.62 -7.01
N TYR A 143 -0.39 -11.04 -5.97
CA TYR A 143 0.31 -10.56 -4.79
C TYR A 143 1.03 -11.70 -4.03
N PRO A 144 0.38 -12.83 -3.68
CA PRO A 144 1.05 -13.94 -3.01
C PRO A 144 2.25 -14.50 -3.77
N ILE A 145 2.13 -14.67 -5.10
CA ILE A 145 3.23 -15.15 -5.93
C ILE A 145 4.39 -14.15 -5.88
N ALA A 146 4.12 -12.85 -6.03
CA ALA A 146 5.15 -11.82 -5.92
C ALA A 146 5.79 -11.83 -4.53
N GLY A 147 5.00 -11.90 -3.47
CA GLY A 147 5.47 -11.95 -2.09
C GLY A 147 6.37 -13.16 -1.79
N SER A 148 6.08 -14.31 -2.43
CA SER A 148 6.89 -15.53 -2.27
C SER A 148 8.35 -15.35 -2.70
N TRP A 149 8.61 -14.43 -3.65
CA TRP A 149 9.96 -14.24 -4.19
C TRP A 149 10.94 -13.69 -3.16
N LYS A 150 10.46 -12.91 -2.19
CA LYS A 150 11.30 -12.38 -1.09
C LYS A 150 10.89 -12.92 0.28
N TRP A 151 9.65 -12.77 0.71
CA TRP A 151 9.27 -13.20 2.07
C TRP A 151 8.98 -14.70 2.17
N GLY A 152 8.70 -15.37 1.05
CA GLY A 152 8.51 -16.82 0.99
C GLY A 152 9.78 -17.66 0.81
N GLY A 153 10.97 -17.06 0.83
CA GLY A 153 12.24 -17.75 0.58
C GLY A 153 12.54 -18.01 -0.90
N GLY A 154 12.00 -17.18 -1.80
CA GLY A 154 12.20 -17.34 -3.24
C GLY A 154 13.51 -16.76 -3.80
N PHE A 155 13.61 -16.70 -5.12
CA PHE A 155 14.86 -16.34 -5.81
C PHE A 155 15.39 -14.94 -5.49
N LEU A 156 14.52 -13.97 -5.14
CA LEU A 156 14.97 -12.63 -4.75
C LEU A 156 15.57 -12.65 -3.34
N ASP A 157 15.04 -13.48 -2.45
CA ASP A 157 15.61 -13.71 -1.13
C ASP A 157 17.02 -14.28 -1.24
N GLU A 158 17.19 -15.35 -2.03
CA GLU A 158 18.49 -16.01 -2.27
C GLU A 158 19.52 -15.05 -2.91
N MET A 159 19.07 -14.12 -3.76
CA MET A 159 19.94 -13.12 -4.40
C MET A 159 20.37 -11.99 -3.44
N GLY A 160 19.80 -11.92 -2.24
CA GLY A 160 20.09 -10.86 -1.26
C GLY A 160 19.30 -9.58 -1.50
N PHE A 161 18.17 -9.63 -2.23
CA PHE A 161 17.24 -8.51 -2.27
C PHE A 161 16.72 -8.24 -0.87
N TYR A 162 16.69 -6.97 -0.47
CA TYR A 162 16.31 -6.57 0.87
C TYR A 162 15.11 -5.63 0.84
N ASP A 163 14.04 -6.02 1.49
CA ASP A 163 12.86 -5.19 1.69
C ASP A 163 12.22 -5.61 3.01
N PHE A 164 12.55 -4.85 4.05
CA PHE A 164 12.23 -5.14 5.44
C PHE A 164 10.72 -5.25 5.67
N ALA A 165 9.97 -4.18 5.36
CA ALA A 165 8.53 -4.12 5.60
C ALA A 165 7.70 -3.90 4.33
N GLY A 166 8.30 -3.73 3.14
CA GLY A 166 7.56 -3.69 1.88
C GLY A 166 7.46 -2.33 1.16
N SER A 167 8.55 -1.55 1.03
CA SER A 167 8.56 -0.43 0.06
C SER A 167 8.33 -0.95 -1.36
N THR A 168 8.78 -2.16 -1.66
CA THR A 168 8.42 -2.87 -2.88
C THR A 168 7.23 -3.79 -2.64
N LEU A 169 7.34 -4.75 -1.71
CA LEU A 169 6.39 -5.86 -1.59
C LEU A 169 4.94 -5.44 -1.35
N VAL A 170 4.71 -4.27 -0.74
CA VAL A 170 3.36 -3.70 -0.56
C VAL A 170 3.19 -2.46 -1.43
N HIS A 171 4.06 -1.46 -1.24
CA HIS A 171 3.83 -0.14 -1.85
C HIS A 171 4.08 -0.13 -3.35
N SER A 172 5.25 -0.59 -3.82
CA SER A 172 5.50 -0.61 -5.27
C SER A 172 4.61 -1.64 -5.97
N VAL A 173 4.33 -2.80 -5.36
CA VAL A 173 3.40 -3.80 -5.90
C VAL A 173 2.00 -3.22 -6.11
N GLY A 174 1.44 -2.55 -5.09
CA GLY A 174 0.16 -1.84 -5.22
C GLY A 174 0.23 -0.64 -6.18
N GLY A 175 1.36 0.06 -6.18
CA GLY A 175 1.61 1.24 -7.02
C GLY A 175 1.73 0.92 -8.52
N TRP A 176 2.37 -0.19 -8.89
CA TRP A 176 2.43 -0.67 -10.27
C TRP A 176 1.04 -1.06 -10.76
N ALA A 177 0.27 -1.78 -9.94
CA ALA A 177 -1.12 -2.12 -10.26
C ALA A 177 -2.00 -0.87 -10.39
N ALA A 178 -1.83 0.12 -9.51
CA ALA A 178 -2.52 1.41 -9.59
C ALA A 178 -2.20 2.14 -10.90
N LEU A 179 -0.92 2.19 -11.30
CA LEU A 179 -0.49 2.82 -12.55
C LEU A 179 -1.16 2.18 -13.78
N VAL A 180 -1.18 0.85 -13.85
CA VAL A 180 -1.85 0.12 -14.93
C VAL A 180 -3.36 0.34 -14.90
N ALA A 181 -3.96 0.32 -13.71
CA ALA A 181 -5.39 0.55 -13.53
C ALA A 181 -5.81 1.91 -14.07
N ILE A 182 -5.14 3.00 -13.66
CA ILE A 182 -5.49 4.36 -14.12
C ILE A 182 -5.19 4.58 -15.60
N TRP A 183 -4.17 3.91 -16.14
CA TRP A 183 -3.87 3.95 -17.57
C TRP A 183 -4.98 3.33 -18.41
N LEU A 184 -5.45 2.14 -18.05
CA LEU A 184 -6.51 1.46 -18.78
C LEU A 184 -7.89 2.09 -18.57
N LEU A 185 -8.14 2.65 -17.38
CA LEU A 185 -9.42 3.24 -16.97
C LEU A 185 -9.64 4.66 -17.50
N GLY A 186 -8.54 5.40 -17.68
CA GLY A 186 -8.54 6.78 -18.16
C GLY A 186 -8.95 7.80 -17.10
N ALA A 187 -8.76 9.08 -17.46
CA ALA A 187 -8.98 10.20 -16.56
C ALA A 187 -10.45 10.47 -16.21
N ARG A 188 -10.75 11.02 -15.04
CA ARG A 188 -12.10 11.52 -14.68
C ARG A 188 -12.55 12.59 -15.66
N ILE A 189 -13.85 12.61 -15.93
CA ILE A 189 -14.50 13.61 -16.78
C ILE A 189 -14.19 15.00 -16.20
N GLY A 190 -13.57 15.85 -17.02
CA GLY A 190 -13.18 17.21 -16.64
C GLY A 190 -11.77 17.36 -16.07
N LYS A 191 -11.04 16.28 -15.72
CA LYS A 191 -9.65 16.36 -15.21
C LYS A 191 -8.72 17.03 -16.21
N PHE A 192 -8.82 16.67 -17.48
CA PHE A 192 -7.98 17.24 -18.53
C PHE A 192 -8.86 17.80 -19.66
N LYS A 193 -9.14 19.11 -19.62
CA LYS A 193 -10.03 19.78 -20.57
C LYS A 193 -9.32 20.98 -21.20
N ASP A 194 -9.43 21.13 -22.51
CA ASP A 194 -8.89 22.27 -23.28
C ASP A 194 -7.39 22.54 -23.01
N GLY A 195 -6.60 21.46 -22.89
CA GLY A 195 -5.17 21.54 -22.58
C GLY A 195 -4.82 21.90 -21.13
N LYS A 196 -5.82 22.17 -20.28
CA LYS A 196 -5.65 22.50 -18.85
C LYS A 196 -5.87 21.28 -17.96
N ILE A 197 -5.20 21.29 -16.80
CA ILE A 197 -5.38 20.33 -15.72
C ILE A 197 -6.39 20.94 -14.75
N GLY A 198 -7.57 20.33 -14.63
CA GLY A 198 -8.61 20.70 -13.67
C GLY A 198 -8.34 20.03 -12.32
N ALA A 199 -8.21 20.83 -11.26
CA ALA A 199 -8.11 20.29 -9.91
C ALA A 199 -9.51 19.89 -9.39
N PHE A 200 -9.61 18.72 -8.79
CA PHE A 200 -10.78 18.33 -7.99
C PHE A 200 -10.39 18.45 -6.52
N PRO A 201 -10.90 19.45 -5.79
CA PRO A 201 -10.64 19.54 -4.37
C PRO A 201 -11.28 18.36 -3.64
N GLY A 202 -10.58 17.82 -2.64
CA GLY A 202 -11.14 16.87 -1.69
C GLY A 202 -12.28 17.52 -0.90
N HIS A 203 -13.33 16.75 -0.62
CA HIS A 203 -14.51 17.30 0.04
C HIS A 203 -14.36 17.45 1.56
N ASN A 204 -13.38 16.77 2.19
CA ASN A 204 -13.20 16.79 3.65
C ASN A 204 -11.73 16.65 4.06
N MET A 205 -11.04 17.79 4.19
CA MET A 205 -9.64 17.83 4.62
C MET A 205 -9.39 17.33 6.06
N PRO A 206 -10.29 17.55 7.04
CA PRO A 206 -10.20 16.89 8.34
C PRO A 206 -10.11 15.36 8.23
N PHE A 207 -10.93 14.72 7.38
CA PHE A 207 -10.85 13.28 7.16
C PHE A 207 -9.55 12.86 6.49
N ALA A 208 -9.09 13.61 5.47
CA ALA A 208 -7.78 13.34 4.85
C ALA A 208 -6.64 13.41 5.89
N THR A 209 -6.67 14.41 6.76
CA THR A 209 -5.68 14.60 7.83
C THR A 209 -5.73 13.48 8.86
N ALA A 210 -6.94 13.14 9.34
CA ALA A 210 -7.14 12.02 10.26
C ALA A 210 -6.67 10.70 9.65
N GLY A 211 -6.95 10.49 8.35
CA GLY A 211 -6.48 9.35 7.58
C GLY A 211 -4.97 9.18 7.63
N VAL A 212 -4.20 10.24 7.30
CA VAL A 212 -2.73 10.20 7.36
C VAL A 212 -2.19 9.99 8.76
N LEU A 213 -2.79 10.60 9.80
CA LEU A 213 -2.36 10.38 11.18
C LEU A 213 -2.59 8.93 11.64
N ILE A 214 -3.72 8.33 11.24
CA ILE A 214 -4.00 6.92 11.50
C ILE A 214 -3.04 6.01 10.73
N LEU A 215 -2.74 6.33 9.47
CA LEU A 215 -1.75 5.60 8.69
C LEU A 215 -0.37 5.67 9.33
N TRP A 216 0.06 6.83 9.82
CA TRP A 216 1.32 6.97 10.55
C TRP A 216 1.31 6.11 11.82
N LEU A 217 0.26 6.19 12.65
CA LEU A 217 0.13 5.32 13.83
C LEU A 217 0.20 3.83 13.46
N GLY A 218 -0.52 3.42 12.42
CA GLY A 218 -0.52 2.04 11.94
C GLY A 218 0.83 1.60 11.39
N TRP A 219 1.64 2.53 10.88
CA TRP A 219 3.01 2.27 10.43
C TRP A 219 3.97 1.82 11.54
N PHE A 220 3.64 2.10 12.81
CA PHE A 220 4.34 1.48 13.94
C PHE A 220 4.09 -0.02 14.00
N GLY A 221 2.88 -0.47 13.68
CA GLY A 221 2.59 -1.88 13.50
C GLY A 221 3.27 -2.45 12.26
N PHE A 222 3.24 -1.69 11.16
CA PHE A 222 3.77 -2.11 9.87
C PHE A 222 5.28 -2.34 9.92
N ASN A 223 6.06 -1.31 10.26
CA ASN A 223 7.51 -1.43 10.35
C ASN A 223 7.95 -2.12 11.64
N GLY A 224 7.39 -1.73 12.79
CA GLY A 224 7.79 -2.31 14.08
C GLY A 224 7.45 -3.80 14.22
N GLY A 225 6.35 -4.26 13.60
CA GLY A 225 6.01 -5.67 13.52
C GLY A 225 6.90 -6.46 12.55
N SER A 226 7.46 -5.79 11.53
CA SER A 226 8.37 -6.45 10.57
C SER A 226 9.74 -6.79 11.17
N VAL A 227 10.01 -6.37 12.41
CA VAL A 227 11.13 -6.89 13.22
C VAL A 227 10.91 -8.36 13.60
N LEU A 228 9.65 -8.86 13.50
CA LEU A 228 9.26 -10.24 13.78
C LEU A 228 9.58 -10.71 15.21
N SER A 229 9.82 -9.76 16.10
CA SER A 229 10.13 -9.94 17.51
C SER A 229 9.90 -8.64 18.27
N ALA A 230 9.91 -8.70 19.59
CA ALA A 230 9.90 -7.54 20.48
C ALA A 230 11.33 -7.15 20.92
N ASP A 231 12.33 -7.35 20.06
CA ASP A 231 13.70 -6.97 20.37
C ASP A 231 13.76 -5.47 20.70
N PRO A 232 14.20 -5.08 21.91
CA PRO A 232 14.03 -3.71 22.38
C PRO A 232 14.84 -2.70 21.58
N GLU A 233 16.03 -3.07 21.09
CA GLU A 233 16.91 -2.17 20.35
C GLU A 233 16.40 -1.98 18.92
N LEU A 234 16.23 -3.08 18.18
CA LEU A 234 15.85 -3.05 16.78
C LEU A 234 14.43 -2.52 16.57
N THR A 235 13.50 -2.89 17.45
CA THR A 235 12.13 -2.33 17.44
C THR A 235 12.16 -0.83 17.68
N SER A 236 12.88 -0.37 18.71
CA SER A 236 12.95 1.07 19.01
C SER A 236 13.62 1.87 17.89
N LEU A 237 14.71 1.36 17.32
CA LEU A 237 15.38 1.98 16.17
C LEU A 237 14.42 2.11 14.98
N THR A 238 13.74 1.02 14.63
CA THR A 238 12.79 0.95 13.51
C THR A 238 11.65 1.96 13.67
N LEU A 239 11.12 2.12 14.89
CA LEU A 239 10.06 3.10 15.16
C LEU A 239 10.59 4.54 15.06
N VAL A 240 11.82 4.80 15.53
CA VAL A 240 12.46 6.11 15.43
C VAL A 240 12.73 6.49 13.98
N THR A 241 13.32 5.60 13.17
CA THR A 241 13.59 5.85 11.75
C THR A 241 12.28 6.09 10.98
N THR A 242 11.24 5.32 11.28
CA THR A 242 9.89 5.49 10.72
C THR A 242 9.35 6.89 10.98
N CYS A 243 9.39 7.36 12.24
CA CYS A 243 8.92 8.69 12.63
C CYS A 243 9.71 9.82 11.96
N LEU A 244 11.03 9.70 11.93
CA LEU A 244 11.89 10.74 11.38
C LEU A 244 11.76 10.85 9.87
N ALA A 245 11.63 9.74 9.15
CA ALA A 245 11.39 9.75 7.72
C ALA A 245 10.03 10.38 7.37
N ALA A 246 8.97 10.01 8.09
CA ALA A 246 7.64 10.61 7.94
C ALA A 246 7.67 12.14 8.14
N SER A 247 8.32 12.58 9.23
CA SER A 247 8.47 13.99 9.57
C SER A 247 9.25 14.76 8.50
N ALA A 248 10.39 14.21 8.07
CA ALA A 248 11.23 14.81 7.05
C ALA A 248 10.53 14.87 5.69
N GLY A 249 9.78 13.83 5.33
CA GLY A 249 9.00 13.79 4.10
C GLY A 249 7.93 14.87 4.05
N GLY A 250 7.16 15.04 5.13
CA GLY A 250 6.16 16.10 5.22
C GLY A 250 6.76 17.51 5.15
N VAL A 251 7.83 17.77 5.91
CA VAL A 251 8.51 19.08 5.89
C VAL A 251 9.12 19.38 4.52
N SER A 252 9.78 18.39 3.92
CA SER A 252 10.42 18.54 2.60
C SER A 252 9.39 18.80 1.50
N SER A 253 8.30 18.03 1.45
CA SER A 253 7.24 18.25 0.45
C SER A 253 6.58 19.61 0.62
N PHE A 254 6.34 20.04 1.86
CA PHE A 254 5.84 21.39 2.17
C PHE A 254 6.77 22.48 1.64
N ILE A 255 8.08 22.40 1.92
CA ILE A 255 9.06 23.39 1.46
C ILE A 255 9.11 23.43 -0.06
N VAL A 256 9.28 22.28 -0.71
CA VAL A 256 9.41 22.18 -2.17
C VAL A 256 8.14 22.67 -2.87
N SER A 257 6.96 22.25 -2.38
CA SER A 257 5.67 22.69 -2.90
C SER A 257 5.47 24.18 -2.73
N SER A 258 5.74 24.73 -1.54
CA SER A 258 5.60 26.17 -1.26
C SER A 258 6.52 27.02 -2.14
N LEU A 259 7.76 26.58 -2.35
CA LEU A 259 8.71 27.30 -3.21
C LEU A 259 8.25 27.31 -4.67
N ARG A 260 7.66 26.22 -5.14
CA ARG A 260 7.25 26.03 -6.55
C ARG A 260 5.89 26.66 -6.86
N TYR A 261 4.88 26.40 -6.04
CA TYR A 261 3.48 26.75 -6.30
C TYR A 261 3.01 27.98 -5.51
N LYS A 262 3.84 28.50 -4.60
CA LYS A 262 3.56 29.70 -3.81
C LYS A 262 2.28 29.60 -2.96
N ASN A 263 1.94 28.40 -2.50
CA ASN A 263 0.82 28.11 -1.61
C ASN A 263 1.23 27.13 -0.50
N TYR A 264 0.43 27.07 0.57
CA TYR A 264 0.58 26.08 1.63
C TYR A 264 -0.41 24.94 1.41
N ASP A 265 -0.03 24.03 0.51
CA ASP A 265 -0.85 22.89 0.13
C ASP A 265 -0.76 21.76 1.18
N ILE A 266 -1.82 21.65 1.99
CA ILE A 266 -1.94 20.59 2.99
C ILE A 266 -1.99 19.18 2.37
N THR A 267 -2.58 19.01 1.18
CA THR A 267 -2.65 17.69 0.52
C THR A 267 -1.24 17.20 0.16
N MET A 268 -0.38 18.12 -0.27
CA MET A 268 1.02 17.80 -0.58
C MET A 268 1.85 17.54 0.68
N PHE A 269 1.58 18.25 1.78
CA PHE A 269 2.20 17.93 3.08
C PHE A 269 1.81 16.52 3.51
N LEU A 270 0.52 16.21 3.54
CA LEU A 270 -0.01 14.89 3.90
C LEU A 270 0.61 13.78 3.05
N ASN A 271 0.65 13.97 1.73
CA ASN A 271 1.31 13.02 0.82
C ASN A 271 2.83 12.93 1.06
N GLY A 272 3.50 14.01 1.44
CA GLY A 272 4.92 13.99 1.83
C GLY A 272 5.20 13.13 3.07
N ILE A 273 4.31 13.18 4.06
CA ILE A 273 4.38 12.30 5.24
C ILE A 273 4.31 10.84 4.80
N LEU A 274 3.31 10.51 3.98
CA LEU A 274 3.14 9.15 3.45
C LEU A 274 4.32 8.72 2.57
N GLY A 275 4.84 9.61 1.73
CA GLY A 275 6.03 9.35 0.90
C GLY A 275 7.27 9.06 1.75
N GLY A 276 7.45 9.77 2.87
CA GLY A 276 8.52 9.50 3.83
C GLY A 276 8.36 8.13 4.52
N LEU A 277 7.15 7.79 4.95
CA LEU A 277 6.81 6.48 5.52
C LEU A 277 7.09 5.34 4.53
N VAL A 278 6.59 5.46 3.30
CA VAL A 278 6.87 4.49 2.22
C VAL A 278 8.36 4.41 1.91
N GLY A 279 9.06 5.55 1.86
CA GLY A 279 10.47 5.61 1.52
C GLY A 279 11.40 4.91 2.51
N ILE A 280 11.06 4.87 3.80
CA ILE A 280 11.91 4.20 4.81
C ILE A 280 11.56 2.72 5.00
N THR A 281 10.39 2.27 4.52
CA THR A 281 9.82 0.94 4.81
C THR A 281 10.75 -0.24 4.44
N ALA A 282 11.53 -0.15 3.36
CA ALA A 282 12.44 -1.23 2.95
C ALA A 282 13.69 -1.38 3.80
N GLY A 283 14.10 -0.35 4.54
CA GLY A 283 15.36 -0.34 5.29
C GLY A 283 15.25 0.25 6.69
N ALA A 284 14.05 0.39 7.26
CA ALA A 284 13.85 1.09 8.53
C ALA A 284 14.71 0.54 9.69
N ASP A 285 15.04 -0.74 9.63
CA ASP A 285 15.87 -1.48 10.58
C ASP A 285 17.37 -1.44 10.27
N GLN A 286 17.75 -1.03 9.05
CA GLN A 286 19.14 -0.97 8.56
C GLN A 286 19.75 0.45 8.60
N MET A 287 18.93 1.46 8.89
CA MET A 287 19.26 2.87 8.71
C MET A 287 19.51 3.57 10.04
N SER A 288 20.44 4.53 10.06
CA SER A 288 20.55 5.44 11.19
C SER A 288 19.38 6.44 11.19
N PRO A 289 19.08 7.09 12.33
CA PRO A 289 18.14 8.21 12.39
C PRO A 289 18.42 9.31 11.36
N THR A 290 19.70 9.59 11.08
CA THR A 290 20.11 10.59 10.09
C THR A 290 19.82 10.14 8.67
N ASP A 291 20.11 8.88 8.34
CA ASP A 291 19.76 8.31 7.04
C ASP A 291 18.25 8.36 6.81
N ALA A 292 17.45 8.02 7.83
CA ALA A 292 15.99 8.08 7.75
C ALA A 292 15.46 9.49 7.44
N VAL A 293 16.05 10.54 8.05
CA VAL A 293 15.71 11.94 7.73
C VAL A 293 16.05 12.26 6.27
N LEU A 294 17.21 11.82 5.76
CA LEU A 294 17.60 12.06 4.37
C LEU A 294 16.69 11.32 3.39
N ILE A 295 16.42 10.03 3.64
CA ILE A 295 15.55 9.18 2.81
C ILE A 295 14.14 9.75 2.77
N GLY A 296 13.58 10.10 3.93
CA GLY A 296 12.25 10.70 4.04
C GLY A 296 12.20 12.07 3.38
N GLY A 297 13.20 12.92 3.61
CA GLY A 297 13.29 14.24 2.99
C GLY A 297 13.39 14.18 1.46
N ILE A 298 14.15 13.23 0.91
CA ILE A 298 14.23 13.01 -0.53
C ILE A 298 12.90 12.48 -1.07
N ALA A 299 12.24 11.53 -0.38
CA ALA A 299 10.92 11.04 -0.77
C ALA A 299 9.88 12.17 -0.81
N GLY A 300 9.87 13.03 0.21
CA GLY A 300 9.02 14.22 0.28
C GLY A 300 9.29 15.24 -0.83
N ALA A 301 10.53 15.39 -1.29
CA ALA A 301 10.82 16.23 -2.45
C ALA A 301 10.33 15.57 -3.74
N ILE A 302 10.63 14.28 -3.93
CA ILE A 302 10.28 13.50 -5.13
C ILE A 302 8.77 13.51 -5.37
N ILE A 303 7.94 13.37 -4.34
CA ILE A 303 6.50 13.24 -4.51
C ILE A 303 5.86 14.47 -5.17
N VAL A 304 6.37 15.68 -4.90
CA VAL A 304 5.89 16.93 -5.52
C VAL A 304 6.08 16.88 -7.04
N PHE A 305 7.20 16.34 -7.49
CA PHE A 305 7.48 16.15 -8.91
C PHE A 305 6.79 14.92 -9.48
N GLY A 306 6.61 13.87 -8.68
CA GLY A 306 5.90 12.65 -9.05
C GLY A 306 4.45 12.93 -9.41
N VAL A 307 3.71 13.62 -8.55
CA VAL A 307 2.32 14.03 -8.83
C VAL A 307 2.25 14.90 -10.09
N ALA A 308 3.15 15.87 -10.22
CA ALA A 308 3.22 16.73 -11.41
C ALA A 308 3.55 15.95 -12.69
N LEU A 309 4.36 14.88 -12.60
CA LEU A 309 4.66 14.00 -13.72
C LEU A 309 3.42 13.21 -14.16
N ILE A 310 2.70 12.60 -13.21
CA ILE A 310 1.46 11.84 -13.48
C ILE A 310 0.42 12.73 -14.18
N ASP A 311 0.22 13.96 -13.69
CA ASP A 311 -0.64 14.94 -14.35
C ASP A 311 -0.13 15.32 -15.76
N ARG A 312 1.18 15.49 -15.94
CA ARG A 312 1.80 15.85 -17.23
C ARG A 312 1.62 14.77 -18.28
N ILE A 313 1.68 13.49 -17.90
CA ILE A 313 1.42 12.36 -18.79
C ILE A 313 -0.08 12.03 -18.92
N ARG A 314 -0.95 12.91 -18.39
CA ARG A 314 -2.42 12.85 -18.50
C ARG A 314 -3.03 11.59 -17.87
N LEU A 315 -2.40 11.08 -16.82
CA LEU A 315 -2.97 10.07 -15.94
C LEU A 315 -3.65 10.73 -14.75
N ASP A 316 -4.76 10.18 -14.30
CA ASP A 316 -5.56 10.76 -13.23
C ASP A 316 -5.61 9.81 -12.03
N ASP A 317 -4.93 10.25 -10.98
CA ASP A 317 -4.81 9.57 -9.70
C ASP A 317 -5.40 10.49 -8.61
N PRO A 318 -6.62 10.21 -8.09
CA PRO A 318 -7.33 11.09 -7.18
C PRO A 318 -6.59 11.40 -5.87
N VAL A 319 -5.80 10.45 -5.37
CA VAL A 319 -5.16 10.57 -4.04
C VAL A 319 -3.64 10.70 -4.15
N GLY A 320 -3.07 10.54 -5.35
CA GLY A 320 -1.63 10.51 -5.56
C GLY A 320 -0.98 9.18 -5.16
N ALA A 321 -1.75 8.09 -5.16
CA ALA A 321 -1.31 6.74 -4.78
C ALA A 321 -0.08 6.28 -5.57
N VAL A 322 0.02 6.57 -6.87
CA VAL A 322 1.19 6.24 -7.69
C VAL A 322 2.42 7.02 -7.22
N ALA A 323 2.29 8.32 -6.92
CA ALA A 323 3.43 9.09 -6.45
C ALA A 323 3.89 8.63 -5.05
N VAL A 324 2.95 8.42 -4.12
CA VAL A 324 3.21 7.95 -2.76
C VAL A 324 3.80 6.53 -2.76
N HIS A 325 3.14 5.58 -3.40
CA HIS A 325 3.45 4.18 -3.21
C HIS A 325 4.40 3.62 -4.27
N LEU A 326 4.23 4.01 -5.54
CA LEU A 326 5.13 3.53 -6.59
C LEU A 326 6.45 4.29 -6.57
N ILE A 327 6.41 5.61 -6.73
CA ILE A 327 7.64 6.39 -6.91
C ILE A 327 8.47 6.41 -5.61
N CYS A 328 7.85 6.70 -4.47
CA CYS A 328 8.59 6.63 -3.19
C CYS A 328 8.92 5.20 -2.78
N GLY A 329 8.15 4.19 -3.21
CA GLY A 329 8.46 2.77 -2.95
C GLY A 329 9.71 2.31 -3.70
N ILE A 330 9.84 2.68 -4.98
CA ILE A 330 11.06 2.47 -5.77
C ILE A 330 12.23 3.20 -5.13
N TRP A 331 12.05 4.48 -4.76
CA TRP A 331 13.09 5.25 -4.08
C TRP A 331 13.56 4.56 -2.78
N GLY A 332 12.64 4.18 -1.90
CA GLY A 332 12.96 3.53 -0.64
C GLY A 332 13.69 2.21 -0.81
N THR A 333 13.28 1.43 -1.80
CA THR A 333 13.93 0.16 -2.14
C THR A 333 15.36 0.39 -2.62
N LEU A 334 15.58 1.37 -3.50
CA LEU A 334 16.93 1.72 -3.98
C LEU A 334 17.79 2.35 -2.88
N ALA A 335 17.19 3.08 -1.94
CA ALA A 335 17.88 3.72 -0.82
C ALA A 335 18.59 2.70 0.08
N VAL A 336 18.10 1.46 0.16
CA VAL A 336 18.78 0.35 0.87
C VAL A 336 20.19 0.09 0.34
N GLY A 337 20.41 0.24 -0.97
CA GLY A 337 21.75 0.10 -1.57
C GLY A 337 22.62 1.35 -1.45
N ILE A 338 22.08 2.47 -0.94
CA ILE A 338 22.77 3.77 -0.88
C ILE A 338 23.12 4.16 0.56
N PHE A 339 22.25 3.83 1.51
CA PHE A 339 22.35 4.24 2.92
C PHE A 339 22.35 3.03 3.86
N GLY A 340 22.70 3.28 5.13
CA GLY A 340 22.63 2.27 6.18
C GLY A 340 23.64 1.13 6.02
N ASN A 341 23.40 0.06 6.77
CA ASN A 341 24.36 -1.04 6.91
C ASN A 341 24.55 -1.87 5.63
N LEU A 342 23.57 -1.85 4.72
CA LEU A 342 23.60 -2.60 3.45
C LEU A 342 24.06 -1.75 2.27
N ALA A 343 24.49 -0.50 2.49
CA ALA A 343 24.94 0.38 1.42
C ALA A 343 26.11 -0.23 0.63
N GLY A 344 25.96 -0.28 -0.69
CA GLY A 344 26.97 -0.84 -1.58
C GLY A 344 26.46 -0.90 -3.01
N PHE A 345 27.38 -0.81 -3.98
CA PHE A 345 27.02 -0.85 -5.40
C PHE A 345 26.33 -2.17 -5.77
N ASP A 346 26.84 -3.30 -5.28
CA ASP A 346 26.24 -4.61 -5.52
C ASP A 346 24.83 -4.69 -4.93
N GLN A 347 24.63 -4.23 -3.69
CA GLN A 347 23.30 -4.16 -3.09
C GLN A 347 22.37 -3.27 -3.91
N PHE A 348 22.82 -2.08 -4.34
CA PHE A 348 22.02 -1.19 -5.19
C PHE A 348 21.57 -1.88 -6.48
N ILE A 349 22.45 -2.63 -7.13
CA ILE A 349 22.10 -3.42 -8.33
C ILE A 349 21.09 -4.50 -7.98
N THR A 350 21.25 -5.22 -6.87
CA THR A 350 20.27 -6.22 -6.41
C THR A 350 18.90 -5.60 -6.13
N GLN A 351 18.86 -4.44 -5.48
CA GLN A 351 17.62 -3.68 -5.25
C GLN A 351 16.95 -3.29 -6.57
N LEU A 352 17.74 -2.83 -7.55
CA LEU A 352 17.24 -2.45 -8.87
C LEU A 352 16.67 -3.66 -9.63
N ILE A 353 17.33 -4.81 -9.57
CA ILE A 353 16.83 -6.07 -10.16
C ILE A 353 15.51 -6.46 -9.50
N GLY A 354 15.43 -6.43 -8.17
CA GLY A 354 14.20 -6.69 -7.42
C GLY A 354 13.05 -5.79 -7.87
N VAL A 355 13.27 -4.47 -7.90
CA VAL A 355 12.28 -3.49 -8.40
C VAL A 355 11.80 -3.86 -9.81
N ALA A 356 12.71 -4.22 -10.72
CA ALA A 356 12.37 -4.60 -12.09
C ALA A 356 11.54 -5.91 -12.16
N CYS A 357 11.90 -6.92 -11.36
CA CYS A 357 11.14 -8.16 -11.26
C CYS A 357 9.71 -7.92 -10.75
N TYR A 358 9.57 -7.17 -9.66
CA TYR A 358 8.25 -6.81 -9.12
C TYR A 358 7.45 -5.94 -10.10
N ALA A 359 8.09 -5.00 -10.80
CA ALA A 359 7.44 -4.24 -11.86
C ALA A 359 6.88 -5.16 -12.94
N ALA A 360 7.66 -6.14 -13.41
CA ALA A 360 7.25 -7.06 -14.46
C ALA A 360 6.01 -7.88 -14.06
N ILE A 361 6.01 -8.55 -12.91
CA ILE A 361 4.87 -9.37 -12.48
C ILE A 361 3.62 -8.51 -12.21
N CYS A 362 3.80 -7.34 -11.58
CA CYS A 362 2.66 -6.47 -11.25
C CYS A 362 2.07 -5.85 -12.51
N ILE A 363 2.89 -5.37 -13.45
CA ILE A 363 2.41 -4.81 -14.72
C ILE A 363 1.69 -5.89 -15.53
N VAL A 364 2.30 -7.07 -15.72
CA VAL A 364 1.69 -8.15 -16.49
C VAL A 364 0.39 -8.62 -15.83
N GLY A 365 0.42 -8.92 -14.53
CA GLY A 365 -0.74 -9.42 -13.78
C GLY A 365 -1.89 -8.42 -13.78
N SER A 366 -1.64 -7.17 -13.39
CA SER A 366 -2.68 -6.13 -13.37
C SER A 366 -3.19 -5.78 -14.77
N PHE A 367 -2.32 -5.76 -15.79
CA PHE A 367 -2.71 -5.48 -17.16
C PHE A 367 -3.62 -6.56 -17.70
N LEU A 368 -3.26 -7.84 -17.53
CA LEU A 368 -4.10 -8.96 -17.96
C LEU A 368 -5.47 -8.91 -17.30
N ILE A 369 -5.52 -8.71 -15.97
CA ILE A 369 -6.79 -8.63 -15.23
C ILE A 369 -7.64 -7.46 -15.72
N PHE A 370 -7.12 -6.23 -15.72
CA PHE A 370 -7.90 -5.05 -16.11
C PHE A 370 -8.25 -5.04 -17.60
N TYR A 371 -7.37 -5.54 -18.47
CA TYR A 371 -7.65 -5.60 -19.90
C TYR A 371 -8.79 -6.59 -20.20
N VAL A 372 -8.75 -7.78 -19.61
CA VAL A 372 -9.84 -8.77 -19.75
C VAL A 372 -11.15 -8.19 -19.21
N LEU A 373 -11.13 -7.54 -18.04
CA LEU A 373 -12.32 -6.86 -17.51
C LEU A 373 -12.82 -5.75 -18.43
N LYS A 374 -11.91 -4.98 -19.03
CA LYS A 374 -12.23 -3.87 -19.93
C LYS A 374 -12.95 -4.34 -21.19
N VAL A 375 -12.52 -5.45 -21.79
CA VAL A 375 -13.13 -5.98 -23.02
C VAL A 375 -14.36 -6.88 -22.77
N SER A 376 -14.55 -7.36 -21.53
CA SER A 376 -15.68 -8.23 -21.18
C SER A 376 -16.86 -7.46 -20.57
N ILE A 377 -16.72 -6.96 -19.34
CA ILE A 377 -17.81 -6.33 -18.57
C ILE A 377 -17.69 -4.80 -18.44
N GLY A 378 -16.56 -4.25 -18.93
CA GLY A 378 -16.18 -2.85 -18.80
C GLY A 378 -15.61 -2.52 -17.42
N ILE A 379 -14.67 -1.58 -17.35
CA ILE A 379 -14.03 -1.15 -16.08
C ILE A 379 -14.47 0.24 -15.62
N ARG A 380 -15.12 1.02 -16.49
CA ARG A 380 -15.56 2.39 -16.19
C ARG A 380 -17.08 2.47 -16.15
N VAL A 381 -17.62 3.25 -15.21
CA VAL A 381 -19.05 3.59 -15.18
C VAL A 381 -19.44 4.51 -16.35
N PRO A 382 -20.71 4.52 -16.78
CA PRO A 382 -21.25 5.50 -17.72
C PRO A 382 -21.01 6.96 -17.29
N ALA A 383 -20.89 7.85 -18.28
CA ALA A 383 -20.60 9.27 -18.03
C ALA A 383 -21.64 9.97 -17.15
N LYS A 384 -22.91 9.55 -17.22
CA LYS A 384 -23.98 10.05 -16.35
C LYS A 384 -23.72 9.68 -14.89
N GLU A 385 -23.43 8.40 -14.63
CA GLU A 385 -23.16 7.87 -13.28
C GLU A 385 -21.91 8.52 -12.67
N GLU A 386 -20.83 8.68 -13.46
CA GLU A 386 -19.64 9.40 -13.00
C GLU A 386 -19.93 10.87 -12.64
N THR A 387 -20.85 11.50 -13.37
CA THR A 387 -21.21 12.92 -13.18
C THR A 387 -22.14 13.12 -12.00
N GLU A 388 -23.11 12.22 -11.80
CA GLU A 388 -24.09 12.28 -10.71
C GLU A 388 -23.55 11.71 -9.40
N GLY A 389 -22.69 10.68 -9.44
CA GLY A 389 -22.03 10.09 -8.28
C GLY A 389 -22.30 8.59 -8.13
N LEU A 390 -21.28 7.83 -7.77
CA LEU A 390 -21.37 6.37 -7.67
C LEU A 390 -22.21 5.92 -6.45
N ASP A 391 -22.33 6.77 -5.42
CA ASP A 391 -23.12 6.44 -4.23
C ASP A 391 -24.60 6.22 -4.59
N ILE A 392 -25.20 7.13 -5.36
CA ILE A 392 -26.59 7.02 -5.79
C ILE A 392 -26.77 5.88 -6.79
N HIS A 393 -25.86 5.75 -7.77
CA HIS A 393 -26.04 4.81 -8.89
C HIS A 393 -25.71 3.35 -8.55
N GLU A 394 -24.70 3.10 -7.72
CA GLU A 394 -24.32 1.72 -7.35
C GLU A 394 -24.83 1.30 -5.97
N HIS A 395 -25.16 2.25 -5.07
CA HIS A 395 -25.59 1.94 -3.70
C HIS A 395 -27.01 2.42 -3.36
N GLY A 396 -27.58 3.35 -4.15
CA GLY A 396 -28.92 3.89 -3.89
C GLY A 396 -29.03 4.67 -2.57
N MET A 397 -27.92 5.20 -2.08
CA MET A 397 -27.80 5.84 -0.76
C MET A 397 -26.91 7.09 -0.84
N ASP A 398 -27.12 8.03 0.09
CA ASP A 398 -26.26 9.18 0.29
C ASP A 398 -25.47 9.04 1.60
N ALA A 399 -24.16 9.28 1.55
CA ALA A 399 -23.32 9.23 2.77
C ALA A 399 -23.66 10.33 3.79
N TYR A 400 -24.34 11.40 3.36
CA TYR A 400 -24.60 12.60 4.15
C TYR A 400 -26.05 13.06 4.01
N PRO A 401 -27.03 12.29 4.50
CA PRO A 401 -28.45 12.52 4.25
C PRO A 401 -28.94 13.90 4.74
N ASP A 402 -28.35 14.43 5.81
CA ASP A 402 -28.82 15.65 6.48
C ASP A 402 -27.89 16.87 6.28
N PHE A 403 -26.76 16.74 5.57
CA PHE A 403 -25.79 17.84 5.37
C PHE A 403 -26.03 18.65 4.08
N GLY A 404 -27.22 18.58 3.50
CA GLY A 404 -27.64 19.41 2.38
C GLY A 404 -27.80 20.88 2.77
N LEU A 405 -26.71 21.62 2.93
CA LEU A 405 -26.74 23.08 2.98
C LEU A 405 -27.20 23.57 1.60
N ASN A 406 -28.49 23.93 1.50
CA ASN A 406 -29.21 24.54 0.36
C ASN A 406 -30.01 23.60 -0.56
N GLN A 407 -30.88 22.75 -0.01
CA GLN A 407 -32.04 22.20 -0.74
C GLN A 407 -33.38 22.81 -0.29
N HIS A 408 -33.41 24.14 -0.17
CA HIS A 408 -34.65 24.93 -0.04
C HIS A 408 -34.72 25.98 -1.12
#